data_AF-A0A960BRY4-F1
#
_entry.id   AF-A0A960BRY4-F1
#
_cell.length_a   1.000
_cell.length_b   1.000
_cell.length_c   1.000
_cell.angle_alpha   90.00
_cell.angle_beta   90.00
_cell.angle_gamma   90.00
#
_symmetry.space_group_name_H-M   'P 1'
#
loop_
_entity.id
_entity.type
_entity.pdbx_description
1 polymer ?
#
loop_
_entity_poly.entity_id
_entity_poly.type
_entity_poly.pdbx_seq_one_letter_code
_entity_poly.pdbx_strand_id
1 'polypeptide(L)'
;MSVLVIGEGALAGRACRQLTSEGHSVTHLGKAGDRELSAALDGGVSAVAVLLHDDTSAIRYVLAVEHLRPGMRIYVALFDRTAAEQLRSVVPDVTIISPADAALPTLLGAVMGPDVVAVGPALVNSHRAERSALTRSDGFLRVGPFSVPDHIRRAGFIGRLQGQFRPHDGNSAILLTGLIGMAAIIVLDTVLLMTFKDKPFLEAALDAVAVLSTVGPAPQSTNAWYQVFAIIAMLAAIIFLAVFTAGMVEHLLSGRYIGLFGRRAMPRSGHVIVVGLGQVGFRLCQELQHLGLAVVGLERSEHCPNLPIARAADIPVFIGDGGMRRTMKKLRVDRSLAVVAVGSNELDNVAVSITARALAAGVPVVIRAGTHDAIEETASLFSIASVVDVEGLTVSAVSDWYAGDHPAYLADAGSDVAIVGWDGSVVTRQKTVGSACPHVASLTQQD
;
A
#
# COMPACT_ATOMS: atom_id res chain seq x y z
N MET A 1 12.13 36.50 4.48
CA MET A 1 12.02 36.26 3.02
C MET A 1 10.55 36.17 2.63
N SER A 2 10.18 36.41 1.37
CA SER A 2 8.78 36.44 0.89
C SER A 2 8.44 35.16 0.10
N VAL A 3 7.38 34.45 0.48
CA VAL A 3 6.92 33.20 -0.13
C VAL A 3 5.50 33.35 -0.64
N LEU A 4 5.28 32.92 -1.88
CA LEU A 4 3.94 32.77 -2.46
C LEU A 4 3.48 31.32 -2.29
N VAL A 5 2.44 31.09 -1.51
CA VAL A 5 1.77 29.78 -1.40
C VAL A 5 0.61 29.75 -2.38
N ILE A 6 0.55 28.76 -3.25
CA ILE A 6 -0.53 28.52 -4.20
C ILE A 6 -1.21 27.21 -3.83
N GLY A 7 -2.49 27.25 -3.52
CA GLY A 7 -3.24 26.05 -3.16
C GLY A 7 -4.52 26.35 -2.39
N GLU A 8 -5.46 25.43 -2.43
CA GLU A 8 -6.71 25.53 -1.68
C GLU A 8 -6.75 24.52 -0.53
N GLY A 9 -7.58 24.82 0.46
CA GLY A 9 -7.84 23.94 1.59
C GLY A 9 -6.75 23.94 2.66
N ALA A 10 -6.79 22.90 3.47
CA ALA A 10 -6.09 22.86 4.75
C ALA A 10 -4.57 22.63 4.63
N LEU A 11 -4.10 21.95 3.56
CA LEU A 11 -2.66 21.79 3.30
C LEU A 11 -1.99 23.16 3.07
N ALA A 12 -2.54 23.97 2.17
CA ALA A 12 -2.05 25.32 1.90
C ALA A 12 -2.20 26.23 3.13
N GLY A 13 -3.33 26.14 3.86
CA GLY A 13 -3.54 26.88 5.11
C GLY A 13 -2.53 26.52 6.21
N ARG A 14 -2.19 25.25 6.38
CA ARG A 14 -1.13 24.78 7.29
C ARG A 14 0.24 25.28 6.87
N ALA A 15 0.59 25.19 5.59
CA ALA A 15 1.85 25.74 5.09
C ALA A 15 1.98 27.25 5.36
N CYS A 16 0.92 28.02 5.13
CA CYS A 16 0.91 29.44 5.46
C CYS A 16 1.21 29.70 6.94
N ARG A 17 0.56 28.98 7.86
CA ARG A 17 0.84 29.13 9.30
C ARG A 17 2.27 28.74 9.66
N GLN A 18 2.75 27.61 9.17
CA GLN A 18 4.09 27.12 9.46
C GLN A 18 5.13 28.16 9.03
N LEU A 19 5.07 28.60 7.77
CA LEU A 19 6.00 29.59 7.23
C LEU A 19 5.91 30.94 7.96
N THR A 20 4.70 31.39 8.32
CA THR A 20 4.53 32.63 9.10
C THR A 20 5.09 32.49 10.52
N SER A 21 4.90 31.35 11.18
CA SER A 21 5.44 31.09 12.51
C SER A 21 6.97 31.07 12.53
N GLU A 22 7.58 30.72 11.39
CA GLU A 22 9.03 30.75 11.15
C GLU A 22 9.54 32.16 10.76
N GLY A 23 8.65 33.16 10.74
CA GLY A 23 9.00 34.56 10.45
C GLY A 23 9.10 34.89 8.95
N HIS A 24 8.55 34.05 8.07
CA HIS A 24 8.46 34.36 6.65
C HIS A 24 7.24 35.22 6.32
N SER A 25 7.40 36.12 5.34
CA SER A 25 6.28 36.90 4.79
C SER A 25 5.56 36.02 3.77
N VAL A 26 4.31 35.69 4.02
CA VAL A 26 3.55 34.75 3.18
C VAL A 26 2.45 35.49 2.43
N THR A 27 2.39 35.27 1.12
CA THR A 27 1.23 35.62 0.28
C THR A 27 0.53 34.34 -0.11
N HIS A 28 -0.78 34.23 0.11
CA HIS A 28 -1.54 33.03 -0.21
C HIS A 28 -2.48 33.29 -1.40
N LEU A 29 -2.41 32.43 -2.40
CA LEU A 29 -3.35 32.35 -3.50
C LEU A 29 -4.05 30.99 -3.47
N GLY A 30 -5.38 31.00 -3.56
CA GLY A 30 -6.17 29.80 -3.83
C GLY A 30 -6.03 29.36 -5.29
N LYS A 31 -7.14 29.23 -5.99
CA LYS A 31 -7.16 29.00 -7.44
C LYS A 31 -7.04 30.32 -8.23
N ALA A 32 -5.82 30.80 -8.39
CA ALA A 32 -5.52 32.02 -9.12
C ALA A 32 -5.46 31.82 -10.64
N GLY A 33 -5.99 32.78 -11.40
CA GLY A 33 -5.76 32.88 -12.85
C GLY A 33 -4.39 33.49 -13.19
N ASP A 34 -4.01 33.48 -14.46
CA ASP A 34 -2.67 33.93 -14.90
C ASP A 34 -2.37 35.40 -14.54
N ARG A 35 -3.38 36.28 -14.58
CA ARG A 35 -3.25 37.69 -14.20
C ARG A 35 -2.95 37.88 -12.71
N GLU A 36 -3.66 37.15 -11.85
CA GLU A 36 -3.47 37.19 -10.40
C GLU A 36 -2.11 36.61 -10.02
N LEU A 37 -1.72 35.50 -10.67
CA LEU A 37 -0.40 34.91 -10.51
C LEU A 37 0.71 35.89 -10.88
N SER A 38 0.61 36.54 -12.04
CA SER A 38 1.58 37.55 -12.47
C SER A 38 1.70 38.70 -11.47
N ALA A 39 0.57 39.25 -11.02
CA ALA A 39 0.56 40.35 -10.05
C ALA A 39 1.21 39.96 -8.71
N ALA A 40 0.98 38.73 -8.24
CA ALA A 40 1.60 38.23 -7.01
C ALA A 40 3.12 38.02 -7.16
N LEU A 41 3.58 37.53 -8.32
CA LEU A 41 5.00 37.32 -8.59
C LEU A 41 5.80 38.64 -8.69
N ASP A 42 5.15 39.73 -9.11
CA ASP A 42 5.77 41.07 -9.14
C ASP A 42 5.98 41.67 -7.75
N GLY A 43 5.29 41.16 -6.72
CA GLY A 43 5.35 41.62 -5.33
C GLY A 43 6.65 41.31 -4.56
N GLY A 44 7.77 41.07 -5.24
CA GLY A 44 9.07 40.80 -4.59
C GLY A 44 9.16 39.42 -3.93
N VAL A 45 8.43 38.43 -4.45
CA VAL A 45 8.46 37.04 -3.99
C VAL A 45 9.81 36.39 -4.28
N SER A 46 10.32 35.62 -3.32
CA SER A 46 11.64 34.95 -3.37
C SER A 46 11.58 33.44 -3.62
N ALA A 47 10.40 32.83 -3.45
CA ALA A 47 10.08 31.46 -3.85
C ALA A 47 8.56 31.24 -3.92
N VAL A 48 8.15 30.18 -4.63
CA VAL A 48 6.76 29.76 -4.74
C VAL A 48 6.58 28.36 -4.19
N ALA A 49 5.56 28.13 -3.36
CA ALA A 49 5.14 26.82 -2.88
C ALA A 49 3.78 26.45 -3.49
N VAL A 50 3.75 25.47 -4.38
CA VAL A 50 2.56 24.97 -5.07
C VAL A 50 2.06 23.71 -4.36
N LEU A 51 0.98 23.85 -3.58
CA LEU A 51 0.41 22.82 -2.71
C LEU A 51 -1.02 22.52 -3.11
N LEU A 52 -1.18 21.72 -4.15
CA LEU A 52 -2.46 21.33 -4.72
C LEU A 52 -2.64 19.81 -4.62
N HIS A 53 -3.90 19.38 -4.55
CA HIS A 53 -4.24 17.95 -4.54
C HIS A 53 -4.24 17.34 -5.95
N ASP A 54 -4.36 18.16 -7.00
CA ASP A 54 -4.36 17.76 -8.40
C ASP A 54 -3.00 18.07 -9.05
N ASP A 55 -2.28 17.02 -9.45
CA ASP A 55 -0.96 17.12 -10.08
C ASP A 55 -1.03 17.91 -11.40
N THR A 56 -2.14 17.84 -12.14
CA THR A 56 -2.29 18.56 -13.42
C THR A 56 -2.28 20.07 -13.20
N SER A 57 -3.07 20.53 -12.22
CA SER A 57 -3.09 21.93 -11.83
C SER A 57 -1.76 22.38 -11.22
N ALA A 58 -1.13 21.53 -10.41
CA ALA A 58 0.19 21.82 -9.83
C ALA A 58 1.24 22.03 -10.92
N ILE A 59 1.35 21.12 -11.89
CA ILE A 59 2.25 21.23 -13.04
C ILE A 59 1.96 22.50 -13.84
N ARG A 60 0.68 22.82 -14.08
CA ARG A 60 0.28 24.07 -14.77
C ARG A 60 0.85 25.29 -14.06
N TYR A 61 0.70 25.39 -12.74
CA TYR A 61 1.24 26.53 -11.97
C TYR A 61 2.76 26.57 -12.00
N VAL A 62 3.45 25.42 -11.88
CA VAL A 62 4.92 25.38 -11.98
C VAL A 62 5.38 25.94 -13.34
N LEU A 63 4.78 25.48 -14.43
CA LEU A 63 5.12 25.95 -15.77
C LEU A 63 4.76 27.43 -15.98
N ALA A 64 3.66 27.90 -15.41
CA ALA A 64 3.27 29.31 -15.48
C ALA A 64 4.23 30.21 -14.69
N VAL A 65 4.65 29.78 -13.49
CA VAL A 65 5.64 30.52 -12.69
C VAL A 65 6.98 30.57 -13.43
N GLU A 66 7.45 29.45 -13.96
CA GLU A 66 8.70 29.41 -14.73
C GLU A 66 8.63 30.28 -16.00
N HIS A 67 7.48 30.31 -16.66
CA HIS A 67 7.28 31.18 -17.83
C HIS A 67 7.29 32.67 -17.47
N LEU A 68 6.66 33.07 -16.37
CA LEU A 68 6.54 34.46 -15.93
C LEU A 68 7.84 34.98 -15.26
N ARG A 69 8.52 34.13 -14.48
CA ARG A 69 9.73 34.45 -13.72
C ARG A 69 10.72 33.26 -13.79
N PRO A 70 11.47 33.13 -14.88
CA PRO A 70 12.43 32.02 -15.06
C PRO A 70 13.47 31.95 -13.95
N GLY A 71 13.82 30.74 -13.52
CA GLY A 71 14.83 30.50 -12.48
C GLY A 71 14.38 30.86 -11.05
N MET A 72 13.08 31.05 -10.85
CA MET A 72 12.50 31.17 -9.51
C MET A 72 12.56 29.82 -8.80
N ARG A 73 12.88 29.82 -7.50
CA ARG A 73 12.80 28.59 -6.68
C ARG A 73 11.33 28.20 -6.51
N ILE A 74 10.97 27.03 -7.02
CA ILE A 74 9.61 26.50 -6.95
C ILE A 74 9.61 25.21 -6.13
N TYR A 75 8.79 25.16 -5.10
CA TYR A 75 8.53 23.96 -4.31
C TYR A 75 7.14 23.45 -4.70
N VAL A 76 7.02 22.22 -5.16
CA VAL A 76 5.74 21.65 -5.58
C VAL A 76 5.50 20.31 -4.91
N ALA A 77 4.30 20.14 -4.35
CA ALA A 77 3.83 18.83 -3.93
C ALA A 77 3.26 18.09 -5.16
N LEU A 78 3.90 17.00 -5.60
CA LEU A 78 3.42 16.16 -6.70
C LEU A 78 3.41 14.70 -6.29
N PHE A 79 2.32 14.00 -6.63
CA PHE A 79 2.19 12.58 -6.34
C PHE A 79 2.68 11.70 -7.49
N ASP A 80 2.37 12.04 -8.73
CA ASP A 80 2.78 11.26 -9.90
C ASP A 80 4.29 11.38 -10.12
N ARG A 81 4.99 10.27 -9.86
CA ARG A 81 6.43 10.17 -10.00
C ARG A 81 6.91 10.35 -11.44
N THR A 82 6.15 9.85 -12.42
CA THR A 82 6.49 10.00 -13.84
C THR A 82 6.40 11.46 -14.25
N ALA A 83 5.30 12.12 -13.85
CA ALA A 83 5.13 13.55 -14.11
C ALA A 83 6.18 14.38 -13.38
N ALA A 84 6.54 14.03 -12.14
CA ALA A 84 7.61 14.67 -11.40
C ALA A 84 8.97 14.55 -12.08
N GLU A 85 9.34 13.35 -12.55
CA GLU A 85 10.60 13.12 -13.27
C GLU A 85 10.66 13.92 -14.58
N GLN A 86 9.56 13.98 -15.33
CA GLN A 86 9.47 14.82 -16.53
C GLN A 86 9.52 16.32 -16.20
N LEU A 87 8.85 16.77 -15.15
CA LEU A 87 8.84 18.19 -14.76
C LEU A 87 10.24 18.68 -14.39
N ARG A 88 11.05 17.88 -13.68
CA ARG A 88 12.46 18.21 -13.38
C ARG A 88 13.30 18.41 -14.64
N SER A 89 12.97 17.73 -15.73
CA SER A 89 13.69 17.90 -17.00
C SER A 89 13.35 19.21 -17.71
N VAL A 90 12.17 19.78 -17.42
CA VAL A 90 11.67 21.01 -18.06
C VAL A 90 11.95 22.25 -17.21
N VAL A 91 11.86 22.13 -15.88
CA VAL A 91 12.06 23.23 -14.93
C VAL A 91 13.20 22.87 -13.98
N PRO A 92 14.44 23.35 -14.20
CA PRO A 92 15.61 22.93 -13.42
C PRO A 92 15.54 23.32 -11.94
N ASP A 93 14.98 24.49 -11.63
CA ASP A 93 14.93 25.05 -10.27
C ASP A 93 13.67 24.61 -9.48
N VAL A 94 13.05 23.49 -9.89
CA VAL A 94 11.90 22.91 -9.19
C VAL A 94 12.33 21.86 -8.15
N THR A 95 11.94 22.08 -6.91
CA THR A 95 11.98 21.09 -5.84
C THR A 95 10.64 20.38 -5.76
N ILE A 96 10.63 19.06 -6.00
CA ILE A 96 9.41 18.25 -5.97
C ILE A 96 9.39 17.43 -4.70
N ILE A 97 8.32 17.56 -3.94
CA ILE A 97 8.05 16.83 -2.70
C ILE A 97 6.87 15.91 -2.96
N SER A 98 7.04 14.61 -2.79
CA SER A 98 5.92 13.67 -2.83
C SER A 98 5.34 13.52 -1.43
N PRO A 99 4.04 13.80 -1.22
CA PRO A 99 3.42 13.59 0.09
C PRO A 99 3.48 12.12 0.54
N ALA A 100 3.45 11.19 -0.43
CA ALA A 100 3.65 9.77 -0.16
C ALA A 100 5.07 9.49 0.35
N ASP A 101 6.11 10.07 -0.28
CA ASP A 101 7.50 9.89 0.17
C ASP A 101 7.78 10.61 1.49
N ALA A 102 7.13 11.75 1.77
CA ALA A 102 7.26 12.47 3.04
C ALA A 102 6.73 11.66 4.22
N ALA A 103 5.62 10.93 4.04
CA ALA A 103 5.01 10.12 5.10
C ALA A 103 5.53 8.69 5.18
N LEU A 104 6.12 8.18 4.10
CA LEU A 104 6.56 6.80 3.98
C LEU A 104 7.50 6.35 5.14
N PRO A 105 8.51 7.13 5.58
CA PRO A 105 9.38 6.72 6.68
C PRO A 105 8.60 6.41 7.95
N THR A 106 7.68 7.29 8.33
CA THR A 106 6.80 7.13 9.49
C THR A 106 5.88 5.91 9.33
N LEU A 107 5.24 5.76 8.16
CA LEU A 107 4.35 4.62 7.90
C LEU A 107 5.10 3.29 7.99
N LEU A 108 6.35 3.23 7.51
CA LEU A 108 7.21 2.07 7.66
C LEU A 108 7.54 1.83 9.15
N GLY A 109 7.94 2.88 9.88
CA GLY A 109 8.24 2.78 11.32
C GLY A 109 7.08 2.20 12.12
N ALA A 110 5.88 2.76 11.92
CA ALA A 110 4.67 2.33 12.60
C ALA A 110 4.29 0.85 12.34
N VAL A 111 4.75 0.26 11.22
CA VAL A 111 4.59 -1.18 10.93
C VAL A 111 5.64 -2.05 11.63
N MET A 112 6.84 -1.52 11.90
CA MET A 112 7.97 -2.29 12.43
C MET A 112 7.91 -2.49 13.95
N GLY A 113 7.23 -1.61 14.68
CA GLY A 113 7.03 -1.77 16.12
C GLY A 113 6.78 -0.43 16.82
N PRO A 114 6.36 -0.47 18.11
CA PRO A 114 6.00 0.73 18.87
C PRO A 114 7.19 1.66 19.14
N ASP A 115 8.41 1.11 19.23
CA ASP A 115 9.62 1.88 19.51
C ASP A 115 10.25 2.48 18.24
N VAL A 116 9.75 2.11 17.06
CA VAL A 116 10.27 2.57 15.76
C VAL A 116 9.38 3.70 15.25
N VAL A 117 9.89 4.93 15.31
CA VAL A 117 9.17 6.13 14.88
C VAL A 117 9.15 6.22 13.35
N ALA A 118 10.29 5.95 12.70
CA ALA A 118 10.39 5.96 11.25
C ALA A 118 11.51 5.05 10.76
N VAL A 119 11.40 4.57 9.52
CA VAL A 119 12.45 3.85 8.80
C VAL A 119 12.79 4.60 7.51
N GLY A 120 14.00 5.15 7.45
CA GLY A 120 14.48 5.96 6.36
C GLY A 120 15.58 5.29 5.52
N PRO A 121 16.14 6.03 4.54
CA PRO A 121 17.31 5.57 3.77
C PRO A 121 18.55 5.35 4.66
N ALA A 122 19.57 4.69 4.09
CA ALA A 122 20.89 4.62 4.71
C ALA A 122 21.51 6.02 4.86
N LEU A 123 22.15 6.27 6.00
CA LEU A 123 22.85 7.52 6.29
C LEU A 123 24.33 7.39 5.98
N VAL A 124 25.02 8.52 5.81
CA VAL A 124 26.42 8.57 5.35
C VAL A 124 27.36 7.78 6.28
N ASN A 125 27.07 7.75 7.57
CA ASN A 125 27.89 7.07 8.59
C ASN A 125 27.52 5.59 8.81
N SER A 126 26.57 5.04 8.04
CA SER A 126 26.06 3.68 8.22
C SER A 126 26.83 2.68 7.34
N HIS A 127 28.06 2.33 7.70
CA HIS A 127 28.98 1.53 6.87
C HIS A 127 28.53 0.11 6.44
N ARG A 128 27.33 -0.36 6.83
CA ARG A 128 26.78 -1.67 6.42
C ARG A 128 25.26 -1.74 6.29
N ALA A 129 24.52 -0.73 6.72
CA ALA A 129 23.06 -0.82 6.80
C ALA A 129 22.40 -0.21 5.56
N GLU A 130 21.51 -0.96 4.92
CA GLU A 130 20.74 -0.49 3.75
C GLU A 130 19.68 0.56 4.14
N ARG A 131 19.34 0.65 5.43
CA ARG A 131 18.33 1.57 5.98
C ARG A 131 18.77 2.11 7.34
N SER A 132 18.18 3.22 7.74
CA SER A 132 18.24 3.74 9.10
C SER A 132 16.86 3.71 9.75
N ALA A 133 16.81 3.68 11.08
CA ALA A 133 15.59 3.87 11.83
C ALA A 133 15.76 4.96 12.86
N LEU A 134 14.73 5.79 12.98
CA LEU A 134 14.50 6.66 14.10
C LEU A 134 13.74 5.87 15.15
N THR A 135 14.33 5.70 16.32
CA THR A 135 13.74 4.95 17.44
C THR A 135 13.54 5.84 18.64
N ARG A 136 12.51 5.55 19.44
CA ARG A 136 12.26 6.22 20.71
C ARG A 136 12.69 5.29 21.83
N SER A 137 13.69 5.71 22.60
CA SER A 137 14.18 5.00 23.78
C SER A 137 14.29 5.98 24.94
N ASP A 138 13.67 5.65 26.07
CA ASP A 138 13.70 6.48 27.29
C ASP A 138 13.24 7.94 27.08
N GLY A 139 12.30 8.14 26.14
CA GLY A 139 11.79 9.47 25.78
C GLY A 139 12.64 10.23 24.76
N PHE A 140 13.85 9.75 24.45
CA PHE A 140 14.74 10.39 23.48
C PHE A 140 14.65 9.72 22.12
N LEU A 141 14.80 10.53 21.08
CA LEU A 141 14.88 10.08 19.70
C LEU A 141 16.34 9.75 19.35
N ARG A 142 16.56 8.56 18.80
CA ARG A 142 17.89 8.10 18.39
C ARG A 142 17.81 7.47 17.01
N VAL A 143 18.77 7.84 16.17
CA VAL A 143 18.92 7.27 14.84
C VAL A 143 19.98 6.18 14.87
N GLY A 144 19.69 5.05 14.23
CA GLY A 144 20.61 3.94 14.13
C GLY A 144 20.42 3.13 12.85
N PRO A 145 21.33 2.18 12.56
CA PRO A 145 21.18 1.25 11.46
C PRO A 145 19.93 0.38 11.66
N PHE A 146 19.20 0.12 10.58
CA PHE A 146 17.99 -0.69 10.63
C PHE A 146 18.06 -1.89 9.69
N SER A 147 17.63 -3.03 10.19
CA SER A 147 17.35 -4.24 9.43
C SER A 147 16.03 -4.81 9.87
N VAL A 148 15.22 -5.28 8.92
CA VAL A 148 13.93 -5.91 9.23
C VAL A 148 14.15 -7.12 10.16
N PRO A 149 13.49 -7.18 11.32
CA PRO A 149 13.62 -8.29 12.24
C PRO A 149 13.35 -9.66 11.59
N ASP A 150 14.17 -10.67 11.91
CA ASP A 150 14.10 -12.00 11.27
C ASP A 150 12.74 -12.68 11.43
N HIS A 151 12.07 -12.49 12.58
CA HIS A 151 10.76 -13.07 12.82
C HIS A 151 9.70 -12.52 11.86
N ILE A 152 9.77 -11.23 11.52
CA ILE A 152 8.89 -10.57 10.55
C ILE A 152 9.13 -11.15 9.15
N ARG A 153 10.42 -11.26 8.74
CA ARG A 153 10.80 -11.83 7.44
C ARG A 153 10.34 -13.28 7.30
N ARG A 154 10.59 -14.12 8.31
CA ARG A 154 10.20 -15.54 8.30
C ARG A 154 8.68 -15.70 8.27
N ALA A 155 7.95 -14.92 9.07
CA ALA A 155 6.49 -14.97 9.10
C ALA A 155 5.88 -14.64 7.74
N GLY A 156 6.39 -13.61 7.05
CA GLY A 156 5.95 -13.24 5.70
C GLY A 156 6.30 -14.28 4.64
N PHE A 157 7.50 -14.86 4.69
CA PHE A 157 7.90 -15.93 3.79
C PHE A 157 7.02 -17.18 3.93
N ILE A 158 6.81 -17.65 5.16
CA ILE A 158 5.93 -18.79 5.47
C ILE A 158 4.49 -18.47 5.05
N GLY A 159 4.02 -17.26 5.34
CA GLY A 159 2.68 -16.80 4.97
C GLY A 159 2.43 -16.80 3.46
N ARG A 160 3.41 -16.37 2.66
CA ARG A 160 3.38 -16.41 1.19
C ARG A 160 3.37 -17.86 0.67
N LEU A 161 4.23 -18.73 1.20
CA LEU A 161 4.26 -20.15 0.84
C LEU A 161 2.91 -20.84 1.12
N GLN A 162 2.34 -20.62 2.31
CA GLN A 162 1.00 -21.14 2.65
C GLN A 162 -0.12 -20.53 1.79
N GLY A 163 0.09 -19.32 1.27
CA GLY A 163 -0.79 -18.65 0.31
C GLY A 163 -0.92 -19.41 -1.01
N GLN A 164 0.20 -19.97 -1.52
CA GLN A 164 0.27 -20.65 -2.81
C GLN A 164 -0.55 -21.95 -2.87
N PHE A 165 -0.62 -22.69 -1.76
CA PHE A 165 -1.24 -24.02 -1.73
C PHE A 165 -2.72 -24.03 -1.34
N ARG A 166 -3.33 -22.86 -1.11
CA ARG A 166 -4.74 -22.80 -0.73
C ARG A 166 -5.50 -21.76 -1.55
N PRO A 167 -6.44 -22.18 -2.40
CA PRO A 167 -7.24 -21.27 -3.22
C PRO A 167 -8.00 -20.29 -2.34
N HIS A 168 -7.93 -19.00 -2.68
CA HIS A 168 -8.62 -17.93 -1.94
C HIS A 168 -10.06 -17.72 -2.43
N ASP A 169 -10.32 -18.04 -3.70
CA ASP A 169 -11.63 -17.95 -4.32
C ASP A 169 -12.30 -19.32 -4.43
N GLY A 170 -13.63 -19.34 -4.29
CA GLY A 170 -14.44 -20.53 -4.54
C GLY A 170 -14.17 -21.12 -5.93
N ASN A 171 -13.86 -20.29 -6.92
CA ASN A 171 -13.60 -20.70 -8.31
C ASN A 171 -12.26 -21.45 -8.45
N SER A 172 -11.19 -20.96 -7.79
CA SER A 172 -9.92 -21.67 -7.73
C SER A 172 -10.03 -22.96 -6.91
N ALA A 173 -10.90 -22.98 -5.90
CA ALA A 173 -11.20 -24.19 -5.14
C ALA A 173 -11.94 -25.21 -6.00
N ILE A 174 -12.87 -24.79 -6.86
CA ILE A 174 -13.55 -25.65 -7.83
C ILE A 174 -12.53 -26.27 -8.80
N LEU A 175 -11.66 -25.45 -9.41
CA LEU A 175 -10.59 -25.95 -10.31
C LEU A 175 -9.68 -26.95 -9.59
N LEU A 176 -9.17 -26.61 -8.40
CA LEU A 176 -8.27 -27.46 -7.63
C LEU A 176 -8.96 -28.74 -7.16
N THR A 177 -10.23 -28.67 -6.77
CA THR A 177 -11.04 -29.84 -6.38
C THR A 177 -11.22 -30.78 -7.57
N GLY A 178 -11.51 -30.24 -8.75
CA GLY A 178 -11.55 -31.01 -10.00
C GLY A 178 -10.21 -31.70 -10.29
N LEU A 179 -9.10 -30.95 -10.25
CA LEU A 179 -7.76 -31.46 -10.50
C LEU A 179 -7.34 -32.55 -9.50
N ILE A 180 -7.52 -32.30 -8.19
CA ILE A 180 -7.18 -33.25 -7.13
C ILE A 180 -8.05 -34.51 -7.24
N GLY A 181 -9.35 -34.36 -7.53
CA GLY A 181 -10.26 -35.48 -7.73
C GLY A 181 -9.86 -36.37 -8.90
N MET A 182 -9.52 -35.77 -10.05
CA MET A 182 -9.01 -36.51 -11.21
C MET A 182 -7.70 -37.24 -10.90
N ALA A 183 -6.75 -36.57 -10.25
CA ALA A 183 -5.47 -37.18 -9.87
C ALA A 183 -5.67 -38.34 -8.88
N ALA A 184 -6.59 -38.20 -7.91
CA ALA A 184 -6.91 -39.25 -6.96
C ALA A 184 -7.53 -40.48 -7.65
N ILE A 185 -8.40 -40.28 -8.64
CA ILE A 185 -8.98 -41.39 -9.43
C ILE A 185 -7.87 -42.13 -10.20
N ILE A 186 -6.98 -41.41 -10.90
CA ILE A 186 -5.87 -42.03 -11.63
C ILE A 186 -5.01 -42.86 -10.68
N VAL A 187 -4.59 -42.28 -9.56
CA VAL A 187 -3.72 -42.97 -8.58
C VAL A 187 -4.43 -44.19 -8.01
N LEU A 188 -5.69 -44.07 -7.62
CA LEU A 188 -6.45 -45.17 -7.02
C LEU A 188 -6.66 -46.32 -8.00
N ASP A 189 -7.06 -46.03 -9.24
CA ASP A 189 -7.26 -47.07 -10.27
C ASP A 189 -5.94 -47.71 -10.68
N THR A 190 -4.85 -46.93 -10.80
CA THR A 190 -3.50 -47.46 -11.04
C THR A 190 -3.07 -48.44 -9.94
N VAL A 191 -3.25 -48.06 -8.67
CA VAL A 191 -2.92 -48.92 -7.52
C VAL A 191 -3.77 -50.19 -7.53
N LEU A 192 -5.09 -50.08 -7.77
CA LEU A 192 -5.99 -51.22 -7.83
C LEU A 192 -5.62 -52.20 -8.96
N LEU A 193 -5.25 -51.69 -10.14
CA LEU A 193 -4.81 -52.50 -11.27
C LEU A 193 -3.48 -53.20 -10.98
N MET A 194 -2.55 -52.54 -10.28
CA MET A 194 -1.31 -53.16 -9.84
C MET A 194 -1.54 -54.26 -8.79
N THR A 195 -2.43 -54.03 -7.81
CA THR A 195 -2.61 -54.97 -6.69
C THR A 195 -3.54 -56.15 -7.01
N PHE A 196 -4.57 -55.95 -7.85
CA PHE A 196 -5.59 -56.97 -8.11
C PHE A 196 -5.52 -57.60 -9.49
N LYS A 197 -4.77 -57.01 -10.43
CA LYS A 197 -4.58 -57.55 -11.79
C LYS A 197 -3.10 -57.73 -12.16
N ASP A 198 -2.18 -57.57 -11.20
CA ASP A 198 -0.73 -57.75 -11.34
C ASP A 198 -0.12 -56.99 -12.53
N LYS A 199 -0.74 -55.87 -12.93
CA LYS A 199 -0.26 -55.08 -14.05
C LYS A 199 1.00 -54.29 -13.66
N PRO A 200 2.00 -54.19 -14.53
CA PRO A 200 3.12 -53.28 -14.29
C PRO A 200 2.65 -51.83 -14.25
N PHE A 201 3.33 -50.99 -13.46
CA PHE A 201 2.92 -49.60 -13.20
C PHE A 201 2.57 -48.80 -14.47
N LEU A 202 3.38 -48.92 -15.52
CA LEU A 202 3.17 -48.15 -16.75
C LEU A 202 1.87 -48.55 -17.47
N GLU A 203 1.57 -49.84 -17.54
CA GLU A 203 0.33 -50.35 -18.15
C GLU A 203 -0.89 -49.99 -17.31
N ALA A 204 -0.79 -50.11 -15.98
CA ALA A 204 -1.85 -49.73 -15.06
C ALA A 204 -2.16 -48.22 -15.12
N ALA A 205 -1.13 -47.38 -15.19
CA ALA A 205 -1.29 -45.94 -15.30
C ALA A 205 -1.84 -45.52 -16.67
N LEU A 206 -1.40 -46.16 -17.76
CA LEU A 206 -1.94 -45.95 -19.10
C LEU A 206 -3.44 -46.28 -19.16
N ASP A 207 -3.86 -47.41 -18.58
CA ASP A 207 -5.26 -47.80 -18.52
C ASP A 207 -6.09 -46.82 -17.68
N ALA A 208 -5.60 -46.41 -16.49
CA ALA A 208 -6.29 -45.45 -15.64
C ALA A 208 -6.46 -44.07 -16.32
N VAL A 209 -5.44 -43.61 -17.06
CA VAL A 209 -5.52 -42.38 -17.86
C VAL A 209 -6.46 -42.54 -19.07
N ALA A 210 -6.50 -43.73 -19.68
CA ALA A 210 -7.43 -44.02 -20.77
C ALA A 210 -8.90 -43.95 -20.30
N VAL A 211 -9.18 -44.41 -19.07
CA VAL A 211 -10.50 -44.26 -18.42
C VAL A 211 -10.84 -42.78 -18.17
N LEU A 212 -9.90 -42.00 -17.61
CA LEU A 212 -10.12 -40.57 -17.36
C LEU A 212 -10.31 -39.76 -18.65
N SER A 213 -9.54 -40.06 -19.70
CA SER A 213 -9.63 -39.38 -21.00
C SER A 213 -10.86 -39.76 -21.80
N THR A 214 -11.65 -40.74 -21.35
CA THR A 214 -12.83 -41.30 -22.03
C THR A 214 -12.52 -42.03 -23.34
N VAL A 215 -11.24 -42.27 -23.66
CA VAL A 215 -10.78 -42.93 -24.90
C VAL A 215 -10.55 -44.44 -24.70
N GLY A 216 -10.48 -44.91 -23.45
CA GLY A 216 -10.16 -46.31 -23.12
C GLY A 216 -11.33 -47.29 -23.21
N PRO A 217 -11.05 -48.58 -23.48
CA PRO A 217 -12.07 -49.62 -23.38
C PRO A 217 -12.56 -49.77 -21.94
N ALA A 218 -13.85 -50.08 -21.77
CA ALA A 218 -14.42 -50.32 -20.43
C ALA A 218 -13.62 -51.44 -19.71
N PRO A 219 -13.22 -51.26 -18.44
CA PRO A 219 -12.42 -52.24 -17.73
C PRO A 219 -13.15 -53.59 -17.66
N GLN A 220 -12.65 -54.58 -18.39
CA GLN A 220 -13.20 -55.93 -18.32
C GLN A 220 -12.62 -56.62 -17.08
N SER A 221 -13.48 -57.07 -16.17
CA SER A 221 -13.08 -57.74 -14.93
C SER A 221 -14.11 -58.78 -14.57
N THR A 222 -13.68 -59.97 -14.15
CA THR A 222 -14.56 -61.02 -13.63
C THR A 222 -15.08 -60.69 -12.23
N ASN A 223 -14.43 -59.75 -11.53
CA ASN A 223 -14.74 -59.36 -10.16
C ASN A 223 -15.84 -58.26 -10.15
N ALA A 224 -17.03 -58.64 -9.69
CA ALA A 224 -18.20 -57.75 -9.65
C ALA A 224 -17.96 -56.47 -8.84
N TRP A 225 -17.23 -56.54 -7.72
CA TRP A 225 -16.93 -55.35 -6.90
C TRP A 225 -16.06 -54.32 -7.65
N TYR A 226 -15.11 -54.77 -8.47
CA TYR A 226 -14.26 -53.89 -9.27
C TYR A 226 -15.05 -53.26 -10.41
N GLN A 227 -16.00 -53.98 -11.01
CA GLN A 227 -16.91 -53.39 -12.00
C GLN A 227 -17.76 -52.26 -11.40
N VAL A 228 -18.31 -52.47 -10.20
CA VAL A 228 -19.06 -51.43 -9.47
C VAL A 228 -18.16 -50.23 -9.17
N PHE A 229 -16.92 -50.48 -8.70
CA PHE A 229 -15.93 -49.42 -8.50
C PHE A 229 -15.64 -48.65 -9.79
N ALA A 230 -15.37 -49.34 -10.90
CA ALA A 230 -15.08 -48.72 -12.19
C ALA A 230 -16.24 -47.85 -12.69
N ILE A 231 -17.49 -48.29 -12.53
CA ILE A 231 -18.68 -47.48 -12.85
C ILE A 231 -18.70 -46.19 -12.01
N ILE A 232 -18.50 -46.29 -10.70
CA ILE A 232 -18.46 -45.13 -9.80
C ILE A 232 -17.30 -44.20 -10.16
N ALA A 233 -16.11 -44.75 -10.43
CA ALA A 233 -14.92 -43.99 -10.80
C ALA A 233 -15.09 -43.26 -12.14
N MET A 234 -15.70 -43.89 -13.15
CA MET A 234 -16.02 -43.26 -14.44
C MET A 234 -17.03 -42.11 -14.28
N LEU A 235 -18.10 -42.30 -13.50
CA LEU A 235 -19.07 -41.23 -13.22
C LEU A 235 -18.43 -40.08 -12.43
N ALA A 236 -17.60 -40.40 -11.42
CA ALA A 236 -16.87 -39.40 -10.65
C ALA A 236 -15.87 -38.64 -11.53
N ALA A 237 -15.17 -39.32 -12.45
CA ALA A 237 -14.24 -38.70 -13.40
C ALA A 237 -14.95 -37.66 -14.28
N ILE A 238 -16.15 -37.97 -14.80
CA ILE A 238 -16.97 -37.01 -15.57
C ILE A 238 -17.29 -35.77 -14.72
N ILE A 239 -17.71 -35.97 -13.45
CA ILE A 239 -18.02 -34.86 -12.54
C ILE A 239 -16.77 -34.01 -12.27
N PHE A 240 -15.64 -34.62 -11.92
CA PHE A 240 -14.41 -33.88 -11.64
C PHE A 240 -13.84 -33.18 -12.87
N LEU A 241 -13.97 -33.78 -14.06
CA LEU A 241 -13.61 -33.15 -15.32
C LEU A 241 -14.51 -31.95 -15.63
N ALA A 242 -15.82 -32.06 -15.41
CA ALA A 242 -16.76 -30.95 -15.57
C ALA A 242 -16.46 -29.81 -14.57
N VAL A 243 -16.20 -30.14 -13.31
CA VAL A 243 -15.79 -29.20 -12.25
C VAL A 243 -14.46 -28.52 -12.61
N PHE A 244 -13.47 -29.28 -13.08
CA PHE A 244 -12.18 -28.75 -13.54
C PHE A 244 -12.37 -27.80 -14.73
N THR A 245 -13.14 -28.23 -15.73
CA THR A 245 -13.41 -27.43 -16.94
C THR A 245 -14.16 -26.15 -16.61
N ALA A 246 -15.20 -26.23 -15.75
CA ALA A 246 -15.92 -25.05 -15.26
C ALA A 246 -14.98 -24.11 -14.50
N GLY A 247 -14.14 -24.65 -13.61
CA GLY A 247 -13.13 -23.87 -12.91
C GLY A 247 -12.10 -23.23 -13.84
N MET A 248 -11.70 -23.91 -14.91
CA MET A 248 -10.74 -23.41 -15.91
C MET A 248 -11.35 -22.32 -16.80
N VAL A 249 -12.57 -22.52 -17.30
CA VAL A 249 -13.31 -21.52 -18.08
C VAL A 249 -13.57 -20.27 -17.24
N GLU A 250 -14.05 -20.45 -16.02
CA GLU A 250 -14.27 -19.35 -15.08
C GLU A 250 -12.95 -18.64 -14.75
N HIS A 251 -11.83 -19.38 -14.59
CA HIS A 251 -10.53 -18.77 -14.39
C HIS A 251 -10.10 -17.89 -15.58
N LEU A 252 -10.30 -18.38 -16.81
CA LEU A 252 -9.99 -17.65 -18.05
C LEU A 252 -10.89 -16.42 -18.26
N LEU A 253 -12.17 -16.51 -17.91
CA LEU A 253 -13.15 -15.42 -18.02
C LEU A 253 -13.03 -14.41 -16.89
N SER A 254 -12.61 -14.87 -15.71
CA SER A 254 -12.39 -14.00 -14.57
C SER A 254 -11.13 -13.17 -14.83
N GLY A 255 -11.30 -11.94 -15.31
CA GLY A 255 -10.22 -10.94 -15.39
C GLY A 255 -9.71 -10.51 -14.01
N ARG A 256 -9.50 -11.44 -13.09
CA ARG A 256 -9.39 -11.22 -11.65
C ARG A 256 -7.94 -11.11 -11.19
N TYR A 257 -7.79 -10.28 -10.16
CA TYR A 257 -6.56 -9.59 -9.77
C TYR A 257 -5.72 -10.33 -8.72
N ILE A 258 -5.98 -11.62 -8.50
CA ILE A 258 -5.24 -12.49 -7.58
C ILE A 258 -4.92 -13.77 -8.35
N GLY A 259 -3.64 -14.05 -8.58
CA GLY A 259 -3.22 -15.23 -9.34
C GLY A 259 -3.49 -16.54 -8.58
N LEU A 260 -3.86 -17.60 -9.30
CA LEU A 260 -4.00 -18.96 -8.74
C LEU A 260 -2.67 -19.50 -8.20
N PHE A 261 -1.57 -19.15 -8.88
CA PHE A 261 -0.18 -19.46 -8.54
C PHE A 261 0.70 -18.27 -8.91
N GLY A 262 1.84 -18.09 -8.22
CA GLY A 262 2.82 -17.05 -8.53
C GLY A 262 2.94 -15.94 -7.46
N ARG A 263 3.73 -14.91 -7.77
CA ARG A 263 4.16 -13.86 -6.81
C ARG A 263 3.01 -13.02 -6.23
N ARG A 264 1.82 -13.10 -6.84
CA ARG A 264 0.58 -12.44 -6.41
C ARG A 264 -0.32 -13.30 -5.54
N ALA A 265 0.14 -14.48 -5.09
CA ALA A 265 -0.59 -15.30 -4.14
C ALA A 265 -0.73 -14.56 -2.80
N MET A 266 -1.95 -14.51 -2.30
CA MET A 266 -2.25 -13.80 -1.07
C MET A 266 -1.61 -14.48 0.15
N PRO A 267 -0.76 -13.80 0.92
CA PRO A 267 -0.19 -14.34 2.14
C PRO A 267 -1.28 -14.65 3.18
N ARG A 268 -1.11 -15.73 3.96
CA ARG A 268 -2.08 -16.12 5.01
C ARG A 268 -1.71 -15.71 6.44
N SER A 269 -0.50 -15.24 6.64
CA SER A 269 0.03 -14.77 7.92
C SER A 269 1.25 -13.91 7.68
N GLY A 270 1.70 -13.16 8.69
CA GLY A 270 2.97 -12.44 8.61
C GLY A 270 3.00 -11.39 7.51
N HIS A 271 1.85 -10.80 7.18
CA HIS A 271 1.71 -9.83 6.10
C HIS A 271 1.10 -8.52 6.59
N VAL A 272 1.38 -7.44 5.88
CA VAL A 272 0.79 -6.13 6.13
C VAL A 272 -0.41 -5.96 5.21
N ILE A 273 -1.55 -5.56 5.77
CA ILE A 273 -2.74 -5.20 4.99
C ILE A 273 -2.73 -3.69 4.80
N VAL A 274 -2.58 -3.22 3.56
CA VAL A 274 -2.62 -1.80 3.23
C VAL A 274 -3.97 -1.49 2.59
N VAL A 275 -4.79 -0.69 3.27
CA VAL A 275 -6.14 -0.31 2.84
C VAL A 275 -6.11 1.05 2.15
N GLY A 276 -6.57 1.08 0.90
CA GLY A 276 -6.47 2.20 -0.03
C GLY A 276 -5.19 2.08 -0.87
N LEU A 277 -5.34 1.83 -2.16
CA LEU A 277 -4.25 1.80 -3.15
C LEU A 277 -4.17 3.11 -3.95
N GLY A 278 -4.49 4.22 -3.29
CA GLY A 278 -4.08 5.54 -3.77
C GLY A 278 -2.55 5.69 -3.75
N GLN A 279 -2.08 6.93 -3.88
CA GLN A 279 -0.66 7.22 -4.04
C GLN A 279 0.18 6.76 -2.83
N VAL A 280 -0.26 7.10 -1.62
CA VAL A 280 0.42 6.72 -0.36
C VAL A 280 0.44 5.21 -0.17
N GLY A 281 -0.70 4.54 -0.35
CA GLY A 281 -0.80 3.10 -0.12
C GLY A 281 -0.06 2.25 -1.15
N PHE A 282 -0.09 2.65 -2.42
CA PHE A 282 0.71 2.00 -3.46
C PHE A 282 2.21 2.12 -3.17
N ARG A 283 2.68 3.32 -2.84
CA ARG A 283 4.09 3.58 -2.50
C ARG A 283 4.54 2.78 -1.27
N LEU A 284 3.71 2.73 -0.23
CA LEU A 284 3.96 1.91 0.95
C LEU A 284 4.06 0.42 0.60
N CYS A 285 3.17 -0.10 -0.24
CA CYS A 285 3.23 -1.50 -0.68
C CYS A 285 4.55 -1.83 -1.38
N GLN A 286 5.01 -0.97 -2.28
CA GLN A 286 6.28 -1.17 -2.99
C GLN A 286 7.46 -1.23 -2.02
N GLU A 287 7.52 -0.31 -1.07
CA GLU A 287 8.63 -0.22 -0.13
C GLU A 287 8.62 -1.35 0.90
N LEU A 288 7.44 -1.78 1.36
CA LEU A 288 7.31 -3.00 2.17
C LEU A 288 7.81 -4.24 1.40
N GLN A 289 7.51 -4.36 0.10
CA GLN A 289 8.05 -5.44 -0.72
C GLN A 289 9.58 -5.36 -0.89
N HIS A 290 10.13 -4.15 -1.11
CA HIS A 290 11.58 -3.95 -1.19
C HIS A 290 12.30 -4.35 0.11
N LEU A 291 11.66 -4.11 1.26
CA LEU A 291 12.13 -4.57 2.57
C LEU A 291 11.89 -6.07 2.81
N GLY A 292 11.31 -6.79 1.85
CA GLY A 292 11.05 -8.23 1.93
C GLY A 292 9.83 -8.63 2.75
N LEU A 293 8.96 -7.68 3.13
CA LEU A 293 7.73 -7.98 3.85
C LEU A 293 6.64 -8.47 2.92
N ALA A 294 5.82 -9.42 3.40
CA ALA A 294 4.60 -9.80 2.72
C ALA A 294 3.57 -8.67 2.86
N VAL A 295 2.96 -8.26 1.74
CA VAL A 295 1.97 -7.18 1.71
C VAL A 295 0.78 -7.58 0.88
N VAL A 296 -0.39 -7.08 1.26
CA VAL A 296 -1.65 -7.19 0.54
C VAL A 296 -2.26 -5.81 0.43
N GLY A 297 -2.52 -5.36 -0.79
CA GLY A 297 -3.33 -4.17 -1.03
C GLY A 297 -4.82 -4.51 -0.91
N LEU A 298 -5.59 -3.67 -0.24
CA LEU A 298 -7.05 -3.70 -0.21
C LEU A 298 -7.56 -2.41 -0.84
N GLU A 299 -8.35 -2.52 -1.90
CA GLU A 299 -8.91 -1.37 -2.59
C GLU A 299 -10.41 -1.54 -2.76
N ARG A 300 -11.19 -0.47 -2.57
CA ARG A 300 -12.64 -0.48 -2.68
C ARG A 300 -13.08 -0.45 -4.15
N SER A 301 -12.40 0.35 -4.97
CA SER A 301 -12.79 0.59 -6.37
C SER A 301 -12.00 -0.28 -7.35
N GLU A 302 -12.72 -1.02 -8.21
CA GLU A 302 -12.13 -1.77 -9.33
C GLU A 302 -11.50 -0.88 -10.41
N HIS A 303 -11.83 0.42 -10.40
CA HIS A 303 -11.37 1.41 -11.37
C HIS A 303 -10.20 2.25 -10.86
N CYS A 304 -9.58 1.87 -9.74
CA CYS A 304 -8.43 2.59 -9.21
C CYS A 304 -7.25 2.56 -10.23
N PRO A 305 -6.70 3.72 -10.65
CA PRO A 305 -5.65 3.81 -11.66
C PRO A 305 -4.37 3.04 -11.31
N ASN A 306 -4.10 2.84 -10.02
CA ASN A 306 -2.91 2.15 -9.55
C ASN A 306 -3.04 0.61 -9.58
N LEU A 307 -4.22 0.05 -9.86
CA LEU A 307 -4.40 -1.41 -9.88
C LEU A 307 -3.57 -2.12 -10.95
N PRO A 308 -3.48 -1.66 -12.21
CA PRO A 308 -2.62 -2.27 -13.22
C PRO A 308 -1.13 -2.18 -12.83
N ILE A 309 -0.72 -1.07 -12.22
CA ILE A 309 0.66 -0.83 -11.80
C ILE A 309 1.02 -1.74 -10.61
N ALA A 310 0.12 -1.88 -9.64
CA ALA A 310 0.24 -2.83 -8.54
C ALA A 310 0.39 -4.27 -9.02
N ARG A 311 -0.33 -4.65 -10.09
CA ARG A 311 -0.15 -5.97 -10.71
C ARG A 311 1.22 -6.11 -11.36
N ALA A 312 1.66 -5.12 -12.14
CA ALA A 312 2.98 -5.14 -12.76
C ALA A 312 4.11 -5.23 -11.71
N ALA A 313 3.91 -4.66 -10.53
CA ALA A 313 4.80 -4.74 -9.38
C ALA A 313 4.61 -6.00 -8.50
N ASP A 314 3.82 -6.99 -8.93
CA ASP A 314 3.52 -8.23 -8.18
C ASP A 314 2.96 -8.02 -6.78
N ILE A 315 2.17 -6.95 -6.57
CA ILE A 315 1.43 -6.72 -5.33
C ILE A 315 0.08 -7.48 -5.40
N PRO A 316 -0.20 -8.42 -4.49
CA PRO A 316 -1.53 -9.01 -4.36
C PRO A 316 -2.54 -7.94 -3.96
N VAL A 317 -3.62 -7.79 -4.73
CA VAL A 317 -4.69 -6.84 -4.44
C VAL A 317 -6.02 -7.55 -4.25
N PHE A 318 -6.68 -7.28 -3.13
CA PHE A 318 -8.04 -7.69 -2.86
C PHE A 318 -8.98 -6.50 -3.11
N ILE A 319 -10.03 -6.72 -3.90
CA ILE A 319 -11.09 -5.71 -4.07
C ILE A 319 -12.16 -5.93 -3.02
N GLY A 320 -12.40 -4.91 -2.21
CA GLY A 320 -13.43 -4.95 -1.19
C GLY A 320 -13.33 -3.78 -0.22
N ASP A 321 -14.37 -3.65 0.59
CA ASP A 321 -14.45 -2.61 1.60
C ASP A 321 -13.74 -3.05 2.89
N GLY A 322 -12.76 -2.26 3.33
CA GLY A 322 -12.01 -2.51 4.56
C GLY A 322 -12.79 -2.26 5.84
N GLY A 323 -13.88 -1.50 5.79
CA GLY A 323 -14.81 -1.34 6.93
C GLY A 323 -15.61 -2.61 7.22
N MET A 324 -15.68 -3.56 6.27
CA MET A 324 -16.50 -4.76 6.40
C MET A 324 -15.74 -5.90 7.09
N ARG A 325 -16.33 -6.45 8.17
CA ARG A 325 -15.79 -7.62 8.89
C ARG A 325 -15.52 -8.82 7.98
N ARG A 326 -16.37 -9.06 6.97
CA ARG A 326 -16.22 -10.18 6.02
C ARG A 326 -14.94 -10.04 5.21
N THR A 327 -14.62 -8.83 4.75
CA THR A 327 -13.39 -8.53 4.00
C THR A 327 -12.18 -8.80 4.88
N MET A 328 -12.10 -8.17 6.05
CA MET A 328 -10.96 -8.34 6.97
C MET A 328 -10.73 -9.79 7.42
N LYS A 329 -11.81 -10.56 7.64
CA LYS A 329 -11.71 -12.00 7.91
C LYS A 329 -11.12 -12.78 6.73
N LYS A 330 -11.51 -12.47 5.49
CA LYS A 330 -10.91 -13.08 4.29
C LYS A 330 -9.42 -12.75 4.22
N LEU A 331 -9.04 -11.50 4.50
CA LEU A 331 -7.64 -11.07 4.51
C LEU A 331 -6.83 -11.63 5.69
N ARG A 332 -7.43 -12.40 6.60
CA ARG A 332 -6.74 -12.95 7.77
C ARG A 332 -6.09 -11.87 8.62
N VAL A 333 -6.86 -10.82 8.92
CA VAL A 333 -6.44 -9.76 9.85
C VAL A 333 -5.97 -10.33 11.20
N ASP A 334 -6.52 -11.47 11.64
CA ASP A 334 -6.08 -12.19 12.85
C ASP A 334 -4.62 -12.66 12.82
N ARG A 335 -4.00 -12.71 11.64
CA ARG A 335 -2.63 -13.18 11.41
C ARG A 335 -1.77 -12.17 10.65
N SER A 336 -2.26 -10.96 10.43
CA SER A 336 -1.47 -9.89 9.82
C SER A 336 -0.49 -9.31 10.84
N LEU A 337 0.60 -8.74 10.33
CA LEU A 337 1.59 -8.02 11.13
C LEU A 337 1.06 -6.63 11.53
N ALA A 338 0.37 -5.98 10.60
CA ALA A 338 -0.24 -4.67 10.80
C ALA A 338 -1.35 -4.44 9.78
N VAL A 339 -2.26 -3.52 10.10
CA VAL A 339 -3.22 -2.94 9.15
C VAL A 339 -2.90 -1.46 9.00
N VAL A 340 -2.75 -0.98 7.77
CA VAL A 340 -2.42 0.41 7.47
C VAL A 340 -3.52 0.99 6.59
N ALA A 341 -4.36 1.87 7.13
CA ALA A 341 -5.44 2.53 6.41
C ALA A 341 -5.00 3.91 5.93
N VAL A 342 -4.80 4.04 4.61
CA VAL A 342 -4.20 5.22 3.97
C VAL A 342 -5.09 5.75 2.83
N GLY A 343 -6.40 5.51 2.93
CA GLY A 343 -7.40 6.08 2.04
C GLY A 343 -7.45 7.61 2.16
N SER A 344 -7.98 8.26 1.13
CA SER A 344 -8.20 9.71 1.12
C SER A 344 -9.32 10.16 2.06
N ASN A 345 -10.28 9.28 2.35
CA ASN A 345 -11.36 9.56 3.30
C ASN A 345 -10.97 9.10 4.71
N GLU A 346 -10.77 10.07 5.60
CA GLU A 346 -10.38 9.82 6.99
C GLU A 346 -11.42 9.00 7.76
N LEU A 347 -12.71 9.20 7.50
CA LEU A 347 -13.79 8.43 8.16
C LEU A 347 -13.75 6.96 7.77
N ASP A 348 -13.43 6.66 6.51
CA ASP A 348 -13.25 5.28 6.05
C ASP A 348 -12.01 4.65 6.73
N ASN A 349 -10.92 5.41 6.92
CA ASN A 349 -9.74 4.94 7.65
C ASN A 349 -10.06 4.62 9.12
N VAL A 350 -10.88 5.45 9.78
CA VAL A 350 -11.36 5.19 11.15
C VAL A 350 -12.23 3.93 11.17
N ALA A 351 -13.17 3.77 10.25
CA ALA A 351 -14.01 2.57 10.17
C ALA A 351 -13.19 1.28 9.99
N VAL A 352 -12.16 1.33 9.14
CA VAL A 352 -11.18 0.25 8.98
C VAL A 352 -10.50 -0.08 10.31
N SER A 353 -10.06 0.94 11.05
CA SER A 353 -9.37 0.76 12.32
C SER A 353 -10.23 0.09 13.39
N ILE A 354 -11.50 0.52 13.51
CA ILE A 354 -12.47 -0.06 14.43
C ILE A 354 -12.74 -1.52 14.06
N THR A 355 -12.95 -1.81 12.78
CA THR A 355 -13.19 -3.18 12.30
C THR A 355 -11.97 -4.08 12.53
N ALA A 356 -10.76 -3.61 12.26
CA ALA A 356 -9.54 -4.35 12.53
C ALA A 356 -9.38 -4.66 14.02
N ARG A 357 -9.52 -3.64 14.89
CA ARG A 357 -9.41 -3.78 16.35
C ARG A 357 -10.48 -4.71 16.93
N ALA A 358 -11.70 -4.65 16.41
CA ALA A 358 -12.80 -5.51 16.82
C ALA A 358 -12.61 -6.99 16.44
N LEU A 359 -11.82 -7.28 15.41
CA LEU A 359 -11.54 -8.65 14.96
C LEU A 359 -10.22 -9.19 15.51
N ALA A 360 -9.23 -8.33 15.72
CA ALA A 360 -7.89 -8.70 16.14
C ALA A 360 -7.29 -7.61 17.05
N ALA A 361 -7.64 -7.67 18.33
CA ALA A 361 -7.27 -6.65 19.32
C ALA A 361 -5.74 -6.49 19.52
N GLY A 362 -4.94 -7.50 19.16
CA GLY A 362 -3.48 -7.45 19.26
C GLY A 362 -2.75 -6.94 18.02
N VAL A 363 -3.45 -6.66 16.92
CA VAL A 363 -2.81 -6.25 15.66
C VAL A 363 -2.58 -4.74 15.67
N PRO A 364 -1.35 -4.27 15.39
CA PRO A 364 -1.08 -2.86 15.17
C PRO A 364 -1.93 -2.31 14.03
N VAL A 365 -2.57 -1.17 14.28
CA VAL A 365 -3.34 -0.45 13.27
C VAL A 365 -2.72 0.92 13.12
N VAL A 366 -2.45 1.30 11.87
CA VAL A 366 -1.94 2.62 11.49
C VAL A 366 -2.98 3.27 10.62
N ILE A 367 -3.33 4.52 10.89
CA ILE A 367 -4.23 5.29 10.05
C ILE A 367 -3.56 6.58 9.60
N ARG A 368 -3.76 6.92 8.32
CA ARG A 368 -3.52 8.26 7.83
C ARG A 368 -4.58 9.20 8.41
N ALA A 369 -4.14 10.20 9.14
CA ALA A 369 -4.92 11.41 9.36
C ALA A 369 -4.53 12.47 8.33
N GLY A 370 -5.49 13.33 8.00
CA GLY A 370 -5.26 14.56 7.26
C GLY A 370 -5.53 15.76 8.15
N THR A 371 -6.64 16.45 7.95
CA THR A 371 -6.82 17.87 8.37
C THR A 371 -7.80 18.07 9.52
N HIS A 372 -8.55 17.03 9.88
CA HIS A 372 -9.53 17.12 10.94
C HIS A 372 -8.89 16.74 12.27
N ASP A 373 -8.45 17.76 13.02
CA ASP A 373 -7.91 17.64 14.38
C ASP A 373 -8.78 16.75 15.28
N ALA A 374 -10.11 16.78 15.09
CA ALA A 374 -11.07 15.96 15.84
C ALA A 374 -10.91 14.44 15.61
N ILE A 375 -10.49 14.02 14.41
CA ILE A 375 -10.29 12.59 14.09
C ILE A 375 -8.96 12.11 14.68
N GLU A 376 -7.93 12.94 14.65
CA GLU A 376 -6.65 12.67 15.32
C GLU A 376 -6.85 12.53 16.83
N GLU A 377 -7.59 13.46 17.44
CA GLU A 377 -7.93 13.42 18.86
C GLU A 377 -8.76 12.18 19.20
N THR A 378 -9.77 11.84 18.40
CA THR A 378 -10.61 10.64 18.63
C THR A 378 -9.81 9.35 18.55
N ALA A 379 -8.98 9.17 17.51
CA ALA A 379 -8.19 7.96 17.34
C ALA A 379 -7.13 7.78 18.46
N SER A 380 -6.54 8.90 18.89
CA SER A 380 -5.56 8.96 19.99
C SER A 380 -6.22 8.66 21.35
N LEU A 381 -7.36 9.31 21.65
CA LEU A 381 -8.10 9.13 22.91
C LEU A 381 -8.51 7.67 23.15
N PHE A 382 -8.90 6.96 22.10
CA PHE A 382 -9.32 5.57 22.22
C PHE A 382 -8.17 4.56 22.03
N SER A 383 -6.92 5.01 21.83
CA SER A 383 -5.75 4.16 21.54
C SER A 383 -6.02 3.11 20.44
N ILE A 384 -6.87 3.45 19.47
CA ILE A 384 -7.38 2.48 18.48
C ILE A 384 -6.30 2.19 17.43
N ALA A 385 -5.53 3.22 17.06
CA ALA A 385 -4.52 3.16 16.02
C ALA A 385 -3.42 4.20 16.26
N SER A 386 -2.22 3.93 15.70
CA SER A 386 -1.21 4.97 15.49
C SER A 386 -1.67 5.88 14.38
N VAL A 387 -1.63 7.19 14.60
CA VAL A 387 -2.00 8.19 13.60
C VAL A 387 -0.75 8.72 12.93
N VAL A 388 -0.79 8.91 11.61
CA VAL A 388 0.28 9.54 10.83
C VAL A 388 -0.29 10.74 10.06
N ASP A 389 0.22 11.94 10.36
CA ASP A 389 -0.17 13.18 9.67
C ASP A 389 0.64 13.36 8.38
N VAL A 390 0.11 12.85 7.27
CA VAL A 390 0.76 12.91 5.95
C VAL A 390 0.91 14.35 5.47
N GLU A 391 -0.07 15.20 5.76
CA GLU A 391 -0.08 16.58 5.29
C GLU A 391 0.86 17.45 6.12
N GLY A 392 0.88 17.29 7.45
CA GLY A 392 1.84 17.97 8.32
C GLY A 392 3.28 17.62 7.97
N LEU A 393 3.57 16.36 7.63
CA LEU A 393 4.90 15.95 7.13
C LEU A 393 5.23 16.59 5.77
N THR A 394 4.25 16.72 4.88
CA THR A 394 4.42 17.40 3.59
C THR A 394 4.72 18.89 3.78
N VAL A 395 3.97 19.56 4.65
CA VAL A 395 4.17 20.98 4.99
C VAL A 395 5.56 21.20 5.61
N SER A 396 5.95 20.32 6.53
CA SER A 396 7.28 20.38 7.17
C SER A 396 8.39 20.19 6.15
N ALA A 397 8.22 19.25 5.20
CA ALA A 397 9.16 19.09 4.09
C ALA A 397 9.26 20.36 3.25
N VAL A 398 8.15 21.00 2.91
CA VAL A 398 8.18 22.24 2.11
C VAL A 398 8.92 23.36 2.85
N SER A 399 8.70 23.50 4.16
CA SER A 399 9.37 24.49 5.00
C SER A 399 10.88 24.22 5.11
N ASP A 400 11.31 22.99 5.39
CA ASP A 400 12.75 22.67 5.56
C ASP A 400 13.52 22.88 4.25
N TRP A 401 12.95 22.45 3.13
CA TRP A 401 13.55 22.66 1.82
C TRP A 401 13.60 24.15 1.43
N TYR A 402 12.68 24.96 1.95
CA TYR A 402 12.72 26.41 1.80
C TYR A 402 13.86 27.05 2.62
N ALA A 403 14.10 26.54 3.83
CA ALA A 403 15.20 26.98 4.70
C ALA A 403 16.59 26.61 4.15
N GLY A 404 16.66 25.75 3.13
CA GLY A 404 17.91 25.23 2.56
C GLY A 404 18.40 23.96 3.27
N ASP A 405 17.59 23.41 4.17
CA ASP A 405 17.85 22.14 4.82
C ASP A 405 17.34 21.00 3.94
N HIS A 406 18.22 20.04 3.65
CA HIS A 406 17.88 18.84 2.89
C HIS A 406 17.98 17.63 3.82
N PRO A 407 16.93 17.38 4.65
CA PRO A 407 16.95 16.25 5.55
C PRO A 407 16.98 14.93 4.78
N ALA A 408 17.55 13.90 5.40
CA ALA A 408 17.49 12.54 4.88
C ALA A 408 16.04 12.02 4.87
N TYR A 409 15.29 12.34 5.92
CA TYR A 409 13.85 12.09 6.00
C TYR A 409 13.22 12.85 7.18
N LEU A 410 11.90 12.97 7.12
CA LEU A 410 11.07 13.46 8.22
C LEU A 410 10.32 12.31 8.88
N ALA A 411 10.00 12.47 10.15
CA ALA A 411 9.26 11.48 10.91
C ALA A 411 8.22 12.14 11.82
N ASP A 412 7.03 11.55 11.89
CA ASP A 412 6.01 11.95 12.84
C ASP A 412 6.40 11.42 14.23
N ALA A 413 6.72 12.34 15.15
CA ALA A 413 7.12 12.02 16.51
C ALA A 413 6.06 12.39 17.56
N GLY A 414 4.77 12.43 17.17
CA GLY A 414 3.66 12.76 18.06
C GLY A 414 3.26 14.24 17.93
N SER A 415 3.54 15.06 18.93
CA SER A 415 3.33 16.52 18.85
C SER A 415 4.34 17.24 17.96
N ASP A 416 5.45 16.56 17.66
CA ASP A 416 6.59 17.12 16.95
C ASP A 416 6.84 16.35 15.64
N VAL A 417 7.48 17.02 14.70
CA VAL A 417 8.13 16.42 13.53
C VAL A 417 9.62 16.31 13.84
N ALA A 418 10.15 15.11 13.71
CA ALA A 418 11.59 14.87 13.80
C ALA A 418 12.20 14.99 12.40
N ILE A 419 13.20 15.85 12.29
CA ILE A 419 13.99 16.13 11.11
C ILE A 419 15.32 15.38 11.26
N VAL A 420 15.56 14.40 10.39
CA VAL A 420 16.77 13.58 10.44
C VAL A 420 17.74 14.02 9.33
N GLY A 421 18.93 14.47 9.71
CA GLY A 421 20.00 14.85 8.79
C GLY A 421 20.75 13.65 8.21
N TRP A 422 21.43 13.85 7.07
CA TRP A 422 22.26 12.82 6.43
C TRP A 422 23.47 12.40 7.27
N ASP A 423 23.90 13.26 8.19
CA ASP A 423 24.95 13.03 9.18
C ASP A 423 24.48 12.21 10.39
N GLY A 424 23.17 12.00 10.54
CA GLY A 424 22.53 11.34 11.67
C GLY A 424 22.09 12.29 12.79
N SER A 425 22.17 13.61 12.58
CA SER A 425 21.59 14.60 13.48
C SER A 425 20.06 14.45 13.54
N VAL A 426 19.48 14.74 14.71
CA VAL A 426 18.03 14.73 14.91
C VAL A 426 17.64 16.04 15.55
N VAL A 427 16.76 16.77 14.87
CA VAL A 427 16.16 18.01 15.39
C VAL A 427 14.64 17.81 15.41
N THR A 428 13.98 18.32 16.43
CA THR A 428 12.52 18.26 16.55
C THR A 428 11.91 19.64 16.40
N ARG A 429 10.81 19.73 15.66
CA ARG A 429 10.01 20.94 15.51
C ARG A 429 8.56 20.64 15.87
N GLN A 430 7.91 21.57 16.57
CA GLN A 430 6.50 21.41 16.91
C GLN A 430 5.63 21.42 15.65
N LYS A 431 4.64 20.53 15.58
CA LYS A 431 3.65 20.51 14.49
C LYS A 431 2.74 21.75 14.55
N THR A 432 2.51 22.40 13.42
CA THR A 432 1.35 23.31 13.28
C THR A 432 0.05 22.54 13.12
N VAL A 433 -0.89 22.81 14.01
CA VAL A 433 -2.25 22.21 14.04
C VAL A 433 -3.26 23.19 13.42
N GLY A 434 -4.41 22.67 12.95
CA GLY A 434 -5.53 23.44 12.39
C GLY A 434 -5.51 23.54 10.87
N SER A 435 -6.61 24.01 10.27
CA SER A 435 -6.82 24.09 8.80
C SER A 435 -6.96 25.51 8.22
N ALA A 436 -7.35 26.49 9.05
CA ALA A 436 -7.62 27.86 8.61
C ALA A 436 -6.36 28.64 8.21
N CYS A 437 -6.35 29.29 7.04
CA CYS A 437 -5.25 30.18 6.66
C CYS A 437 -5.37 31.53 7.38
N PRO A 438 -4.30 32.08 8.00
CA PRO A 438 -4.34 33.40 8.62
C PRO A 438 -4.48 34.55 7.60
N HIS A 439 -4.22 34.28 6.32
CA HIS A 439 -4.24 35.27 5.24
C HIS A 439 -5.53 35.27 4.40
N VAL A 440 -6.37 34.24 4.56
CA VAL A 440 -7.68 34.16 3.90
C VAL A 440 -8.73 34.32 4.99
N ALA A 441 -9.31 35.52 5.08
CA ALA A 441 -10.49 35.73 5.91
C ALA A 441 -11.58 34.74 5.47
N SER A 442 -12.17 34.04 6.44
CA SER A 442 -13.17 32.99 6.27
C SER A 442 -14.31 33.38 5.32
N LEU A 443 -14.16 33.03 4.04
CA LEU A 443 -15.26 32.94 3.08
C LEU A 443 -15.69 31.48 3.04
N THR A 444 -16.47 31.03 4.02
CA THR A 444 -17.38 29.85 3.96
C THR A 444 -18.08 29.64 5.31
N GLN A 445 -18.99 30.57 5.63
CA GLN A 445 -20.19 30.28 6.44
C GLN A 445 -21.36 30.93 5.70
N GLN A 446 -21.80 30.29 4.61
CA GLN A 446 -23.11 30.41 3.96
C GLN A 446 -23.03 29.66 2.62
N ASP A 447 -23.42 28.40 2.64
CA ASP A 447 -24.59 27.89 1.88
C ASP A 447 -24.81 26.41 2.17
#